data_AF-A0A3C2DGJ1-F1
#
_entry.id   AF-A0A3C2DGJ1-F1
#
_cell.length_a   1.000
_cell.length_b   1.000
_cell.length_c   1.000
_cell.angle_alpha   90.00
_cell.angle_beta   90.00
_cell.angle_gamma   90.00
#
_symmetry.space_group_name_H-M   'P 1'
#
loop_
_entity.id
_entity.type
_entity.pdbx_description
1 polymer ?
#
loop_
_entity_poly.entity_id
_entity_poly.type
_entity_poly.pdbx_seq_one_letter_code
_entity_poly.pdbx_strand_id
1 'polypeptide(L)'
;MAKHAHDERQVLCDLLTEVGPDAPTLCAGWATRHLAAHLVLRERRPDIGPGLVFGGVFARHTASATERLAGRLDWDRLVGRLRAGPPAVLRPVDDPMNLIEFFVH
;
A
#
# COMPACT_ATOMS: atom_id res chain seq x y z
N MET A 1 -5.20 20.34 4.44
CA MET A 1 -4.38 19.30 5.11
C MET A 1 -3.88 18.18 4.17
N ALA A 2 -3.99 18.32 2.84
CA ALA A 2 -3.55 17.28 1.87
C ALA A 2 -2.04 17.28 1.53
N LYS A 3 -1.29 18.31 1.94
CA LYS A 3 0.14 18.46 1.63
C LYS A 3 0.99 17.40 2.35
N HIS A 4 0.68 17.13 3.63
CA HIS A 4 1.41 16.16 4.45
C HIS A 4 1.33 14.74 3.90
N ALA A 5 0.14 14.26 3.52
CA ALA A 5 -0.03 12.90 2.98
C ALA A 5 0.69 12.68 1.64
N HIS A 6 0.84 13.72 0.81
CA HIS A 6 1.63 13.63 -0.41
C HIS A 6 3.12 13.53 -0.12
N ASP A 7 3.62 14.38 0.78
CA ASP A 7 5.03 14.44 1.17
C ASP A 7 5.47 13.14 1.88
N GLU A 8 4.65 12.61 2.80
CA GLU A 8 4.87 11.32 3.47
C GLU A 8 4.97 10.16 2.48
N ARG A 9 4.13 10.16 1.43
CA ARG A 9 4.18 9.13 0.39
C ARG A 9 5.46 9.21 -0.43
N GLN A 10 5.96 10.40 -0.75
CA GLN A 10 7.24 10.54 -1.45
C GLN A 10 8.37 9.96 -0.60
N VAL A 11 8.43 10.33 0.69
CA VAL A 11 9.44 9.81 1.63
C VAL A 11 9.36 8.28 1.74
N LEU A 12 8.15 7.72 1.83
CA LEU A 12 7.95 6.27 1.82
C LEU A 12 8.47 5.62 0.53
N CYS A 13 8.18 6.21 -0.63
CA CYS A 13 8.64 5.67 -1.91
C CYS A 13 10.16 5.74 -2.03
N ASP A 14 10.79 6.78 -1.49
CA ASP A 14 12.24 6.91 -1.44
C ASP A 14 12.84 5.81 -0.55
N LEU A 15 12.29 5.61 0.65
CA LEU A 15 12.71 4.54 1.56
C LEU A 15 12.56 3.15 0.92
N LEU A 16 11.41 2.87 0.28
CA LEU A 16 11.21 1.60 -0.42
C LEU A 16 12.26 1.40 -1.51
N THR A 17 12.58 2.45 -2.27
CA THR A 17 13.62 2.38 -3.31
C THR A 17 14.98 2.05 -2.71
N GLU A 18 15.32 2.63 -1.57
CA GLU A 18 16.58 2.41 -0.86
C GLU A 18 16.72 0.98 -0.31
N VAL A 19 15.68 0.47 0.37
CA VAL A 19 15.75 -0.85 1.03
C VAL A 19 15.50 -2.03 0.08
N GLY A 20 14.90 -1.77 -1.09
CA GLY A 20 14.60 -2.80 -2.09
C GLY A 20 13.38 -3.68 -1.76
N PRO A 21 13.03 -4.65 -2.63
CA PRO A 21 11.77 -5.40 -2.58
C PRO A 21 11.69 -6.51 -1.52
N ASP A 22 12.84 -6.97 -1.03
CA ASP A 22 12.92 -8.18 -0.18
C ASP A 22 13.20 -7.84 1.29
N ALA A 23 13.28 -6.55 1.63
CA ALA A 23 13.50 -6.10 2.99
C ALA A 23 12.33 -6.51 3.91
N PRO A 24 12.61 -6.95 5.14
CA PRO A 24 11.56 -7.35 6.08
C PRO A 24 10.74 -6.13 6.51
N THR A 25 9.46 -6.37 6.80
CA THR A 25 8.55 -5.36 7.38
C THR A 25 8.07 -5.80 8.76
N LEU A 26 7.42 -4.90 9.49
CA LEU A 26 6.78 -5.24 10.78
C LEU A 26 5.55 -6.14 10.60
N CYS A 27 4.99 -6.20 9.39
CA CYS A 27 3.95 -7.16 9.04
C CYS A 27 4.59 -8.54 8.86
N ALA A 28 4.37 -9.43 9.83
CA ALA A 28 4.95 -10.77 9.80
C ALA A 28 4.62 -11.50 8.49
N GLY A 29 5.65 -12.04 7.84
CA GLY A 29 5.53 -12.72 6.56
C GLY A 29 5.48 -11.81 5.33
N TRP A 30 5.55 -10.48 5.49
CA TRP A 30 5.59 -9.53 4.38
C TRP A 30 6.97 -8.91 4.23
N ALA A 31 7.54 -9.04 3.03
CA ALA A 31 8.58 -8.15 2.53
C ALA A 31 7.98 -6.81 2.04
N THR A 32 8.83 -5.80 1.86
CA THR A 32 8.48 -4.47 1.33
C THR A 32 7.74 -4.52 0.01
N ARG A 33 7.98 -5.52 -0.84
CA ARG A 33 7.18 -5.79 -2.06
C ARG A 33 5.70 -6.02 -1.76
N HIS A 34 5.39 -6.80 -0.73
CA HIS A 34 4.02 -7.08 -0.32
C HIS A 34 3.37 -5.82 0.27
N LEU A 35 4.11 -5.08 1.09
CA LEU A 35 3.64 -3.80 1.65
C LEU A 35 3.31 -2.79 0.53
N ALA A 36 4.21 -2.60 -0.44
CA ALA A 36 3.97 -1.69 -1.56
C ALA A 36 2.76 -2.12 -2.41
N ALA A 37 2.61 -3.43 -2.65
CA ALA A 37 1.45 -3.97 -3.36
C ALA A 37 0.15 -3.74 -2.59
N HIS A 38 0.17 -3.92 -1.28
CA HIS A 38 -0.99 -3.69 -0.43
C HIS A 38 -1.45 -2.23 -0.48
N LEU A 39 -0.52 -1.28 -0.37
CA LEU A 39 -0.81 0.15 -0.45
C LEU A 39 -1.40 0.55 -1.81
N VAL A 40 -0.83 0.06 -2.91
CA VAL A 40 -1.35 0.31 -4.27
C VAL A 40 -2.75 -0.28 -4.47
N LEU A 41 -3.04 -1.44 -3.88
CA LEU A 41 -4.38 -2.03 -3.93
C LEU A 41 -5.39 -1.20 -3.15
N ARG A 42 -5.03 -0.77 -1.94
CA ARG A 42 -5.88 0.05 -1.06
C ARG A 42 -6.30 1.36 -1.74
N GLU A 43 -5.39 2.05 -2.41
CA GLU A 43 -5.68 3.32 -3.10
C GLU A 43 -6.57 3.15 -4.34
N ARG A 44 -6.55 1.98 -4.99
CA ARG A 44 -7.24 1.76 -6.28
C ARG A 44 -8.54 0.99 -6.16
N ARG A 45 -8.74 0.32 -5.04
CA ARG A 45 -9.88 -0.54 -4.77
C ARG A 45 -10.47 -0.19 -3.42
N PRO A 46 -11.28 0.89 -3.33
CA PRO A 46 -12.04 1.21 -2.13
C PRO A 46 -13.05 0.09 -1.77
N ASP A 47 -13.39 -0.79 -2.72
CA ASP A 47 -14.14 -2.04 -2.52
C ASP A 47 -13.34 -3.09 -1.72
N ILE A 48 -12.01 -3.02 -1.72
CA ILE A 48 -11.15 -3.73 -0.77
C ILE A 48 -11.06 -2.86 0.50
N GLY A 49 -12.22 -2.67 1.13
CA GLY A 49 -12.35 -2.15 2.50
C GLY A 49 -11.57 -3.03 3.48
N PRO A 50 -11.29 -2.54 4.69
CA PRO A 50 -10.08 -2.84 5.46
C PRO A 50 -10.06 -4.30 5.94
N GLY A 51 -9.47 -5.19 5.13
CA GLY A 51 -9.23 -6.58 5.52
C GLY A 51 -8.34 -6.70 6.77
N LEU A 52 -7.56 -5.65 7.09
CA LEU A 52 -6.84 -5.53 8.36
C LEU A 52 -7.75 -5.21 9.57
N VAL A 53 -8.89 -4.53 9.36
CA VAL A 53 -9.81 -4.10 10.44
C VAL A 53 -10.94 -5.10 10.64
N PHE A 54 -11.44 -5.75 9.59
CA PHE A 54 -12.58 -6.67 9.68
C PHE A 54 -12.20 -8.12 10.03
N GLY A 55 -10.91 -8.49 9.93
CA GLY A 55 -10.46 -9.86 10.15
C GLY A 55 -11.11 -10.89 9.21
N GLY A 56 -10.75 -12.17 9.37
CA GLY A 56 -11.42 -13.28 8.68
C GLY A 56 -11.20 -13.35 7.15
N VAL A 57 -12.28 -13.59 6.40
CA VAL A 57 -12.24 -13.84 4.93
C VAL A 57 -11.69 -12.63 4.16
N PHE A 58 -11.95 -11.41 4.66
CA PHE A 58 -11.44 -10.18 4.05
C PHE A 58 -9.92 -10.06 4.19
N ALA A 59 -9.34 -10.45 5.33
CA ALA A 59 -7.88 -10.52 5.51
C ALA A 59 -7.22 -11.49 4.51
N ARG A 60 -7.82 -12.67 4.31
CA ARG A 60 -7.31 -13.67 3.34
C ARG A 60 -7.43 -13.18 1.90
N HIS A 61 -8.53 -12.51 1.56
CA HIS A 61 -8.72 -11.94 0.23
C HIS A 61 -7.70 -10.83 -0.06
N THR A 62 -7.48 -9.93 0.90
CA THR A 62 -6.48 -8.87 0.81
C THR A 62 -5.06 -9.43 0.69
N ALA A 63 -4.70 -10.45 1.49
CA ALA A 63 -3.40 -11.11 1.39
C ALA A 63 -3.21 -11.77 0.01
N SER A 64 -4.21 -12.50 -0.49
CA SER A 64 -4.15 -13.12 -1.82
C SER A 64 -4.04 -12.09 -2.96
N ALA A 65 -4.79 -11.00 -2.87
CA ALA A 65 -4.72 -9.92 -3.86
C ALA A 65 -3.35 -9.22 -3.82
N THR A 66 -2.81 -9.01 -2.63
CA THR A 66 -1.48 -8.43 -2.40
C THR A 66 -0.40 -9.31 -3.01
N GLU A 67 -0.41 -10.60 -2.71
CA GLU A 67 0.52 -11.58 -3.26
C GLU A 67 0.48 -11.60 -4.80
N ARG A 68 -0.73 -11.63 -5.37
CA ARG A 68 -0.91 -11.60 -6.82
C ARG A 68 -0.37 -10.33 -7.46
N LEU A 69 -0.52 -9.17 -6.82
CA LEU A 69 -0.01 -7.92 -7.37
C LEU A 69 1.51 -7.85 -7.22
N ALA A 70 2.05 -8.28 -6.07
CA ALA A 70 3.47 -8.37 -5.78
C ALA A 70 4.22 -9.24 -6.81
N GLY A 71 3.64 -10.38 -7.19
CA GLY A 71 4.22 -11.27 -8.22
C GLY A 71 3.98 -10.84 -9.67
N ARG A 72 3.06 -9.89 -9.93
CA ARG A 72 2.69 -9.47 -11.30
C ARG A 72 3.45 -8.24 -11.78
N LEU A 73 3.87 -7.36 -10.87
CA LEU A 73 4.53 -6.10 -11.23
C LEU A 73 5.99 -6.10 -10.82
N ASP A 74 6.82 -5.57 -11.71
CA ASP A 74 8.21 -5.25 -11.40
C ASP A 74 8.27 -4.24 -10.25
N TRP A 75 9.36 -4.31 -9.47
CA TRP A 75 9.52 -3.51 -8.26
C TRP A 75 9.40 -2.00 -8.53
N ASP A 76 10.15 -1.50 -9.51
CA ASP A 76 10.14 -0.08 -9.88
C ASP A 76 8.76 0.38 -10.34
N ARG A 77 8.02 -0.50 -11.01
CA ARG A 77 6.65 -0.21 -11.46
C ARG A 77 5.67 -0.18 -10.29
N LEU A 78 5.89 -1.00 -9.27
CA LEU A 78 5.10 -1.02 -8.06
C LEU A 78 5.31 0.26 -7.25
N VAL A 79 6.57 0.63 -6.98
CA VAL A 79 6.94 1.87 -6.29
C VAL A 79 6.50 3.09 -7.09
N GLY A 80 6.66 3.09 -8.41
CA GLY A 80 6.21 4.19 -9.27
C GLY A 80 4.69 4.38 -9.24
N ARG A 81 3.90 3.29 -9.16
CA ARG A 81 2.44 3.39 -9.00
C ARG A 81 2.04 3.97 -7.65
N LEU A 82 2.74 3.58 -6.58
CA LEU A 82 2.52 4.15 -5.26
C LEU A 82 2.88 5.64 -5.27
N ARG A 83 4.04 6.00 -5.82
CA ARG A 83 4.50 7.40 -5.92
C ARG A 83 3.51 8.31 -6.64
N ALA A 84 2.88 7.80 -7.70
CA ALA A 84 1.86 8.52 -8.48
C ALA A 84 0.55 8.75 -7.70
N GLY A 85 0.26 7.92 -6.68
CA GLY A 85 -0.96 7.97 -5.90
C GLY A 85 -2.21 7.47 -6.64
N PRO A 86 -3.40 7.70 -6.05
CA PRO A 86 -4.65 7.22 -6.61
C PRO A 86 -4.97 7.86 -7.97
N PRO A 87 -5.68 7.15 -8.86
CA PRO A 87 -6.19 7.72 -10.11
C PRO A 87 -6.97 9.01 -9.84
N ALA A 88 -6.85 9.98 -10.75
CA ALA A 88 -7.47 11.29 -10.62
C ALA A 88 -8.98 11.25 -10.32
N VAL A 89 -9.66 10.19 -10.78
CA VAL A 89 -11.10 9.93 -10.62
C VAL A 89 -11.50 9.44 -9.22
N LEU A 90 -10.56 8.93 -8.42
CA LEU A 90 -10.80 8.44 -7.05
C LEU A 90 -10.38 9.45 -5.96
N ARG A 91 -9.72 10.55 -6.35
CA ARG A 91 -9.29 11.64 -5.43
C ARG A 91 -10.39 12.24 -4.53
N PRO A 92 -11.69 12.35 -4.92
CA PRO A 92 -12.69 12.90 -4.01
C PRO A 92 -13.16 11.91 -2.92
N VAL A 93 -12.69 10.66 -2.93
CA VAL A 93 -12.96 9.64 -1.88
C VAL A 93 -11.73 9.43 -0.98
N ASP A 94 -10.70 10.28 -1.11
CA ASP A 94 -9.54 10.29 -0.20
C ASP A 94 -9.91 11.01 1.11
N ASP A 95 -10.81 10.40 1.89
CA ASP A 95 -10.89 10.71 3.32
C ASP A 95 -9.57 10.26 3.97
N PRO A 96 -8.95 11.06 4.86
CA PRO A 96 -7.61 10.79 5.38
C PRO A 96 -7.67 9.71 6.45
N MET A 97 -7.99 8.46 6.07
CA MET A 97 -7.56 7.30 6.84
C MET A 97 -6.06 7.13 6.59
N ASN A 98 -5.32 7.94 7.35
CA ASN A 98 -3.88 8.03 7.50
C ASN A 98 -3.16 6.83 6.87
N LEU A 99 -2.35 7.11 5.84
CA LEU A 99 -1.35 6.20 5.27
C LEU A 99 -0.45 5.56 6.34
N ILE A 100 -0.48 6.08 7.57
CA ILE A 100 0.35 5.72 8.70
C ILE A 100 -0.35 4.86 9.78
N GLU A 101 -1.70 4.79 9.82
CA GLU A 101 -2.42 4.20 10.98
C GLU A 101 -2.25 2.69 11.19
N PHE A 102 -1.44 2.01 10.36
CA PHE A 102 -1.09 0.60 10.51
C PHE A 102 0.42 0.29 10.44
N PHE A 103 1.32 1.28 10.51
CA PHE A 103 2.74 0.96 10.81
C PHE A 103 2.93 0.48 12.26
N VAL A 104 1.87 0.53 13.07
CA VAL A 104 1.77 -0.12 14.38
C VAL A 104 0.39 -0.77 14.47
N HIS A 105 0.30 -2.09 14.31
CA HIS A 105 -0.54 -3.04 15.06
C HIS A 105 -0.12 -4.47 14.73
#